data_AF-M0EXZ2-F1
#
_entry.id   AF-M0EXZ2-F1
#
_cell.length_a   1.000
_cell.length_b   1.000
_cell.length_c   1.000
_cell.angle_alpha   90.00
_cell.angle_beta   90.00
_cell.angle_gamma   90.00
#
_symmetry.space_group_name_H-M   'P 1'
#
loop_
_entity.id
_entity.type
_entity.pdbx_description
1 polymer ?
#
loop_
_entity_poly.entity_id
_entity_poly.type
_entity_poly.pdbx_seq_one_letter_code
_entity_poly.pdbx_strand_id
1 'polypeptide(L)'
;MDRKTAELRDLFVDATGSETVTERQDADRGTLVDRDDEAVDDAVRDLVTAMRDRYGFSTPLDDAVYALVARGRFDGADDATISAAIRDALEESADAQSDEIDPADIDAETVRKARLDLHLVRESDREVDADEVGGDDGGESPFAYADLKRLTAAGNSIVECAEALDTAPDAVARYAAVARTDVASTRANDRFRDAFRDLLTDADIEGSLASDAREDGLREATEDIETDVSL
;
A
#
# COMPACT_ATOMS: atom_id res chain seq x y z
N MET A 1 -30.98 -48.28 -7.62
CA MET A 1 -29.73 -47.96 -8.33
C MET A 1 -29.93 -48.32 -9.78
N ASP A 2 -30.10 -47.32 -10.64
CA ASP A 2 -30.37 -47.52 -12.06
C ASP A 2 -29.09 -47.89 -12.81
N ARG A 3 -29.19 -48.73 -13.85
CA ARG A 3 -28.02 -49.17 -14.66
C ARG A 3 -27.19 -48.00 -15.19
N LYS A 4 -27.86 -46.89 -15.48
CA LYS A 4 -27.25 -45.68 -16.04
C LYS A 4 -26.34 -44.92 -15.06
N THR A 5 -26.59 -45.04 -13.75
CA THR A 5 -25.72 -44.44 -12.73
C THR A 5 -24.46 -45.29 -12.47
N ALA A 6 -24.51 -46.59 -12.76
CA ALA A 6 -23.34 -47.46 -12.66
C ALA A 6 -22.35 -47.21 -13.81
N GLU A 7 -22.86 -47.11 -15.04
CA GLU A 7 -22.02 -46.82 -16.23
C GLU A 7 -21.29 -45.47 -16.12
N LEU A 8 -21.92 -44.44 -15.56
CA LEU A 8 -21.29 -43.12 -15.39
C LEU A 8 -20.19 -43.13 -14.32
N ARG A 9 -20.34 -43.95 -13.28
CA ARG A 9 -19.30 -44.11 -12.25
C ARG A 9 -18.08 -44.82 -12.81
N ASP A 10 -18.28 -45.91 -13.54
CA ASP A 10 -17.18 -46.68 -14.10
C ASP A 10 -16.38 -45.85 -15.13
N LEU A 11 -17.05 -44.98 -15.91
CA LEU A 11 -16.39 -44.04 -16.82
C LEU A 11 -15.53 -42.99 -16.09
N PHE A 12 -16.00 -42.48 -14.94
CA PHE A 12 -15.26 -41.49 -14.15
C PHE A 12 -14.00 -42.09 -13.52
N VAL A 13 -14.11 -43.32 -13.00
CA VAL A 13 -12.98 -44.05 -12.39
C VAL A 13 -11.92 -44.39 -13.43
N ASP A 14 -12.32 -44.80 -14.64
CA ASP A 14 -11.39 -45.11 -15.73
C ASP A 14 -10.61 -43.87 -16.20
N ALA A 15 -11.26 -42.70 -16.24
CA ALA A 15 -10.63 -41.46 -16.68
C ALA A 15 -9.77 -40.77 -15.61
N THR A 16 -10.17 -40.84 -14.33
CA THR A 16 -9.53 -40.07 -13.25
C THR A 16 -8.73 -40.92 -12.28
N GLY A 17 -8.87 -42.25 -12.33
CA GLY A 17 -8.26 -43.19 -11.40
C GLY A 17 -8.79 -43.10 -9.96
N SER A 18 -9.84 -42.32 -9.70
CA SER A 18 -10.38 -42.05 -8.37
C SER A 18 -11.89 -42.29 -8.33
N GLU A 19 -12.35 -42.97 -7.28
CA GLU A 19 -13.77 -43.23 -7.03
C GLU A 19 -14.48 -42.07 -6.30
N THR A 20 -13.73 -41.03 -5.92
CA THR A 20 -14.22 -39.89 -5.14
C THR A 20 -14.12 -38.58 -5.93
N VAL A 21 -15.25 -37.88 -6.04
CA VAL A 21 -15.40 -36.60 -6.75
C VAL A 21 -14.98 -35.39 -5.89
N THR A 22 -14.76 -35.59 -4.59
CA THR A 22 -14.32 -34.53 -3.69
C THR A 22 -12.80 -34.52 -3.62
N GLU A 23 -12.15 -33.61 -4.34
CA GLU A 23 -10.80 -33.18 -3.98
C GLU A 23 -10.86 -32.65 -2.55
N ARG A 24 -9.91 -33.09 -1.71
CA ARG A 24 -9.75 -32.52 -0.38
C ARG A 24 -9.29 -31.09 -0.59
N GLN A 25 -10.20 -30.14 -0.44
CA GLN A 25 -9.81 -28.76 -0.23
C GLN A 25 -9.01 -28.74 1.08
N ASP A 26 -7.69 -28.67 0.99
CA ASP A 26 -6.91 -28.02 2.03
C ASP A 26 -7.30 -26.55 1.97
N ALA A 27 -8.41 -26.22 2.65
CA ALA A 27 -8.60 -24.87 3.11
C ALA A 27 -7.42 -24.60 4.04
N ASP A 28 -6.51 -23.71 3.65
CA ASP A 28 -5.71 -22.97 4.61
C ASP A 28 -6.70 -22.17 5.44
N ARG A 29 -7.27 -22.86 6.42
CA ARG A 29 -8.41 -22.42 7.20
C ARG A 29 -7.86 -21.52 8.28
N GLY A 30 -7.85 -20.23 7.97
CA GLY A 30 -7.95 -19.09 8.87
C GLY A 30 -7.60 -19.42 10.32
N THR A 31 -6.32 -19.26 10.64
CA THR A 31 -5.91 -18.93 11.98
C THR A 31 -6.05 -17.41 12.09
N LEU A 32 -7.21 -16.94 12.54
CA LEU A 32 -7.40 -15.60 13.10
C LEU A 32 -6.66 -15.53 14.46
N VAL A 33 -5.38 -15.88 14.45
CA VAL A 33 -4.48 -15.53 15.55
C VAL A 33 -3.93 -14.20 15.12
N ASP A 34 -4.17 -13.20 15.96
CA ASP A 34 -3.51 -11.90 16.00
C ASP A 34 -2.35 -11.89 15.00
N ARG A 35 -2.58 -11.34 13.80
CA ARG A 35 -1.50 -11.22 12.81
C ARG A 35 -0.46 -10.36 13.53
N ASP A 36 0.60 -11.01 13.99
CA ASP A 36 1.61 -10.37 14.83
C ASP A 36 2.04 -9.09 14.13
N ASP A 37 1.88 -7.93 14.76
CA ASP A 37 2.21 -6.63 14.14
C ASP A 37 3.65 -6.66 13.60
N GLU A 38 4.52 -7.42 14.28
CA GLU A 38 5.89 -7.69 13.85
C GLU A 38 5.95 -8.51 12.55
N ALA A 39 5.10 -9.53 12.39
CA ALA A 39 5.00 -10.31 11.16
C ALA A 39 4.39 -9.51 10.00
N VAL A 40 3.48 -8.57 10.28
CA VAL A 40 2.99 -7.62 9.27
C VAL A 40 4.13 -6.71 8.83
N ASP A 41 4.89 -6.17 9.78
CA ASP A 41 6.02 -5.31 9.47
C ASP A 41 7.09 -6.03 8.64
N ASP A 42 7.39 -7.29 8.97
CA ASP A 42 8.30 -8.11 8.17
C ASP A 42 7.76 -8.34 6.75
N ALA A 43 6.47 -8.67 6.60
CA ALA A 43 5.86 -8.85 5.29
C ALA A 43 5.86 -7.56 4.44
N VAL A 44 5.67 -6.41 5.09
CA VAL A 44 5.75 -5.09 4.44
C VAL A 44 7.20 -4.82 4.00
N ARG A 45 8.19 -5.07 4.85
CA ARG A 45 9.62 -4.93 4.49
C ARG A 45 10.00 -5.84 3.32
N ASP A 46 9.59 -7.11 3.35
CA ASP A 46 9.84 -8.05 2.25
C ASP A 46 9.23 -7.57 0.92
N LEU A 47 8.02 -7.01 0.98
CA LEU A 47 7.36 -6.42 -0.18
C LEU A 47 8.14 -5.21 -0.72
N VAL A 48 8.61 -4.35 0.18
CA VAL A 48 9.45 -3.18 -0.14
C VAL A 48 10.76 -3.63 -0.80
N THR A 49 11.48 -4.60 -0.23
CA THR A 49 12.71 -5.15 -0.80
C THR A 49 12.46 -5.70 -2.21
N ALA A 50 11.38 -6.47 -2.40
CA ALA A 50 11.00 -6.99 -3.72
C ALA A 50 10.69 -5.89 -4.75
N MET A 51 10.13 -4.75 -4.31
CA MET A 51 9.95 -3.58 -5.16
C MET A 51 11.27 -2.89 -5.48
N ARG A 52 12.14 -2.70 -4.49
CA ARG A 52 13.47 -2.09 -4.66
C ARG A 52 14.29 -2.87 -5.68
N ASP A 53 14.34 -4.19 -5.56
CA ASP A 53 15.07 -5.06 -6.48
C ASP A 53 14.55 -4.98 -7.92
N ARG A 54 13.23 -4.77 -8.08
CA ARG A 54 12.58 -4.78 -9.39
C ARG A 54 12.62 -3.44 -10.10
N TYR A 55 12.45 -2.34 -9.36
CA TYR A 55 12.26 -1.01 -9.94
C TYR A 55 13.43 -0.05 -9.69
N GLY A 56 14.22 -0.29 -8.64
CA GLY A 56 15.17 0.67 -8.11
C GLY A 56 14.46 1.85 -7.45
N PHE A 57 14.92 2.24 -6.27
CA PHE A 57 14.36 3.37 -5.53
C PHE A 57 15.18 4.64 -5.73
N SER A 58 14.49 5.77 -5.73
CA SER A 58 15.04 7.09 -6.04
C SER A 58 15.66 7.78 -4.83
N THR A 59 15.31 7.34 -3.62
CA THR A 59 15.84 7.86 -2.35
C THR A 59 16.82 6.89 -1.71
N PRO A 60 17.80 7.36 -0.93
CA PRO A 60 18.72 6.48 -0.21
C PRO A 60 18.07 5.74 0.98
N LEU A 61 16.83 6.09 1.37
CA LEU A 61 16.14 5.50 2.53
C LEU A 61 16.16 3.97 2.51
N ASP A 62 16.30 3.36 3.69
CA ASP A 62 16.28 1.91 3.86
C ASP A 62 14.85 1.33 3.81
N ASP A 63 14.75 0.01 3.76
CA ASP A 63 13.46 -0.69 3.63
C ASP A 63 12.57 -0.51 4.87
N ALA A 64 13.13 -0.27 6.05
CA ALA A 64 12.37 -0.01 7.27
C ALA A 64 11.68 1.37 7.19
N VAL A 65 12.39 2.40 6.72
CA VAL A 65 11.81 3.72 6.52
C VAL A 65 10.76 3.71 5.41
N TYR A 66 10.97 2.96 4.33
CA TYR A 66 9.96 2.77 3.29
C TYR A 66 8.69 2.07 3.83
N ALA A 67 8.84 1.10 4.73
CA ALA A 67 7.71 0.46 5.40
C ALA A 67 6.90 1.48 6.24
N LEU A 68 7.56 2.41 6.94
CA LEU A 68 6.91 3.51 7.66
C LEU A 68 6.14 4.45 6.72
N VAL A 69 6.71 4.76 5.55
CA VAL A 69 6.01 5.56 4.52
C VAL A 69 4.75 4.85 4.02
N ALA A 70 4.82 3.53 3.79
CA ALA A 70 3.66 2.74 3.40
C ALA A 70 2.57 2.77 4.47
N ARG A 71 2.94 2.48 5.73
CA ARG A 71 1.98 2.47 6.86
C ARG A 71 1.30 3.82 7.03
N GLY A 72 2.07 4.90 7.18
CA GLY A 72 1.50 6.24 7.35
C GLY A 72 0.62 6.67 6.16
N ARG A 73 0.90 6.18 4.95
CA ARG A 73 0.01 6.39 3.80
C ARG A 73 -1.34 5.68 3.97
N PHE A 74 -1.37 4.45 4.49
CA PHE A 74 -2.61 3.71 4.71
C PHE A 74 -3.40 4.25 5.92
N ASP A 75 -2.71 4.80 6.92
CA ASP A 75 -3.31 5.55 8.03
C ASP A 75 -3.96 6.87 7.59
N GLY A 76 -3.77 7.28 6.33
CA GLY A 76 -4.32 8.50 5.77
C GLY A 76 -3.51 9.76 6.11
N ALA A 77 -2.32 9.63 6.68
CA ALA A 77 -1.45 10.76 7.00
C ALA A 77 -0.92 11.44 5.72
N ASP A 78 -0.73 12.77 5.79
CA ASP A 78 -0.09 13.50 4.71
C ASP A 78 1.43 13.30 4.68
N ASP A 79 2.11 13.69 3.58
CA ASP A 79 3.54 13.39 3.43
C ASP A 79 4.41 14.16 4.46
N ALA A 80 3.94 15.33 4.93
CA ALA A 80 4.59 16.10 5.98
C ALA A 80 4.47 15.41 7.36
N THR A 81 3.29 14.92 7.70
CA THR A 81 3.02 14.18 8.93
C THR A 81 3.83 12.88 8.98
N ILE A 82 3.87 12.14 7.86
CA ILE A 82 4.70 10.94 7.74
C ILE A 82 6.18 11.28 7.94
N SER A 83 6.67 12.36 7.32
CA SER A 83 8.07 12.79 7.50
C SER A 83 8.41 13.12 8.95
N ALA A 84 7.49 13.75 9.69
CA ALA A 84 7.68 14.07 11.09
C ALA A 84 7.73 12.80 11.94
N ALA A 85 6.78 11.88 11.73
CA ALA A 85 6.73 10.61 12.45
C ALA A 85 7.98 9.76 12.22
N ILE A 86 8.52 9.73 10.99
CA ILE A 86 9.77 9.03 10.68
C ILE A 86 10.95 9.67 11.41
N ARG A 87 11.04 11.01 11.42
CA ARG A 87 12.11 11.73 12.13
C ARG A 87 12.08 11.43 13.63
N ASP A 88 10.90 11.50 14.24
CA ASP A 88 10.71 11.19 15.67
C ASP A 88 11.12 9.74 15.98
N ALA A 89 10.69 8.78 15.16
CA ALA A 89 11.05 7.37 15.32
C ALA A 89 12.58 7.12 15.22
N LEU A 90 13.24 7.81 14.28
CA LEU A 90 14.70 7.69 14.11
C LEU A 90 15.47 8.33 15.27
N GLU A 91 15.01 9.48 15.78
CA GLU A 91 15.60 10.14 16.96
C GLU A 91 15.52 9.26 18.22
N GLU A 92 14.41 8.54 18.42
CA GLU A 92 14.21 7.61 19.54
C GLU A 92 15.07 6.35 19.41
N SER A 93 15.34 5.91 18.18
CA SER A 93 16.07 4.67 17.87
C SER A 93 17.58 4.76 18.05
N ALA A 94 18.11 5.73 18.80
CA ALA A 94 19.50 6.22 18.91
C ALA A 94 20.67 5.19 19.00
N ASP A 95 20.42 3.89 19.02
CA ASP A 95 21.39 2.82 18.77
C ASP A 95 21.54 2.46 17.27
N ALA A 96 20.61 2.86 16.41
CA ALA A 96 20.66 2.71 14.96
C ALA A 96 21.33 3.95 14.34
N GLN A 97 22.65 4.05 14.46
CA GLN A 97 23.46 4.82 13.52
C GLN A 97 23.32 4.16 12.14
N SER A 98 22.22 4.43 11.44
CA SER A 98 22.21 4.36 9.99
C SER A 98 23.05 5.55 9.54
N ASP A 99 24.36 5.33 9.38
CA ASP A 99 25.36 6.34 8.97
C ASP A 99 25.06 6.97 7.59
N GLU A 100 23.97 6.59 6.93
CA GLU A 100 23.71 6.88 5.52
C GLU A 100 22.81 8.11 5.31
N ILE A 101 21.93 8.49 6.26
CA ILE A 101 20.96 9.59 6.08
C ILE A 101 20.70 10.32 7.40
N ASP A 102 20.84 11.65 7.39
CA ASP A 102 20.42 12.51 8.50
C ASP A 102 18.89 12.54 8.57
N PRO A 103 18.24 12.23 9.72
CA PRO A 103 16.80 12.36 9.86
C PRO A 103 16.28 13.72 9.40
N ALA A 104 17.03 14.81 9.59
CA ALA A 104 16.65 16.14 9.14
C ALA A 104 16.48 16.27 7.61
N ASP A 105 17.09 15.39 6.82
CA ASP A 105 16.95 15.36 5.35
C ASP A 105 15.67 14.64 4.89
N ILE A 106 14.93 14.02 5.81
CA ILE A 106 13.65 13.35 5.53
C ILE A 106 12.52 14.38 5.61
N ASP A 107 12.31 15.08 4.49
CA ASP A 107 11.21 16.04 4.30
C ASP A 107 9.99 15.42 3.58
N ALA A 108 8.93 16.21 3.42
CA ALA A 108 7.71 15.78 2.74
C ALA A 108 7.93 15.39 1.26
N GLU A 109 8.91 16.00 0.58
CA GLU A 109 9.22 15.68 -0.82
C GLU A 109 9.99 14.34 -0.91
N THR A 110 10.86 14.07 0.05
CA THR A 110 11.53 12.77 0.21
C THR A 110 10.50 11.66 0.48
N VAL A 111 9.53 11.90 1.37
CA VAL A 111 8.41 10.96 1.61
C VAL A 111 7.57 10.77 0.36
N ARG A 112 7.25 11.86 -0.36
CA ARG A 112 6.50 11.79 -1.62
C ARG A 112 7.22 10.91 -2.65
N LYS A 113 8.53 11.09 -2.83
CA LYS A 113 9.35 10.26 -3.73
C LYS A 113 9.31 8.79 -3.33
N ALA A 114 9.54 8.50 -2.05
CA ALA A 114 9.46 7.13 -1.53
C ALA A 114 8.07 6.52 -1.77
N ARG A 115 7.00 7.29 -1.57
CA ARG A 115 5.63 6.85 -1.83
C ARG A 115 5.38 6.55 -3.31
N LEU A 116 5.95 7.34 -4.23
CA LEU A 116 5.88 7.08 -5.67
C LEU A 116 6.69 5.83 -6.07
N ASP A 117 7.84 5.59 -5.45
CA ASP A 117 8.64 4.38 -5.66
C ASP A 117 7.86 3.12 -5.22
N LEU A 118 7.03 3.23 -4.18
CA LEU A 118 6.10 2.17 -3.73
C LEU A 118 4.81 2.06 -4.57
N HIS A 119 4.69 2.80 -5.67
CA HIS A 119 3.46 2.88 -6.48
C HIS A 119 2.21 3.38 -5.71
N LEU A 120 2.38 4.07 -4.58
CA LEU A 120 1.30 4.52 -3.72
C LEU A 120 0.81 5.94 -4.08
N VAL A 121 0.41 6.14 -5.34
CA VAL A 121 -0.03 7.44 -5.87
C VAL A 121 -1.39 7.87 -5.29
N ARG A 122 -1.48 9.09 -4.75
CA ARG A 122 -2.70 9.73 -4.22
C ARG A 122 -3.48 10.43 -5.32
N GLU A 123 -4.73 10.75 -5.03
CA GLU A 123 -5.57 11.56 -5.92
C GLU A 123 -4.97 12.95 -6.11
N SER A 124 -4.54 13.60 -5.02
CA SER A 124 -3.87 14.91 -5.03
C SER A 124 -2.57 14.95 -5.83
N ASP A 125 -1.88 13.82 -6.06
CA ASP A 125 -0.70 13.81 -6.94
C ASP A 125 -1.07 13.99 -8.42
N ARG A 126 -2.33 13.70 -8.78
CA ARG A 126 -2.87 13.79 -10.14
C ARG A 126 -3.61 15.10 -10.37
N GLU A 127 -3.82 15.88 -9.32
CA GLU A 127 -4.42 17.21 -9.37
C GLU A 127 -3.40 18.19 -9.93
N VAL A 128 -3.68 18.69 -11.13
CA VAL A 128 -2.82 19.64 -11.84
C VAL A 128 -3.39 21.04 -11.59
N ASP A 129 -2.91 21.68 -10.53
CA ASP A 129 -3.40 22.99 -10.12
C ASP A 129 -2.70 24.11 -10.88
N ALA A 130 -3.49 25.06 -11.40
CA ALA A 130 -2.99 26.21 -12.16
C ALA A 130 -2.07 27.12 -11.32
N ASP A 131 -2.37 27.22 -10.02
CA ASP A 131 -1.62 28.04 -9.06
C ASP A 131 -0.20 27.47 -8.81
N GLU A 132 -0.03 26.14 -8.89
CA GLU A 132 1.29 25.51 -8.69
C GLU A 132 2.20 25.64 -9.92
N VAL A 133 1.62 25.88 -11.10
CA VAL A 133 2.34 25.91 -12.39
C VAL A 133 2.67 27.35 -12.83
N GLY A 134 2.34 28.35 -12.00
CA GLY A 134 2.60 29.77 -12.28
C GLY A 134 1.64 30.35 -13.32
N GLY A 135 0.43 29.81 -13.43
CA GLY A 135 -0.66 30.39 -14.21
C GLY A 135 -1.14 31.71 -13.60
N ASP A 136 -1.74 32.57 -14.44
CA ASP A 136 -2.42 33.78 -13.98
C ASP A 136 -3.59 33.40 -13.06
N ASP A 137 -3.63 34.03 -11.87
CA ASP A 137 -4.54 33.82 -10.73
C ASP A 137 -5.92 33.22 -11.09
N GLY A 138 -6.17 31.95 -10.71
CA GLY A 138 -7.50 31.31 -10.78
C GLY A 138 -7.90 30.64 -12.10
N GLY A 139 -6.94 30.25 -12.95
CA GLY A 139 -7.17 29.59 -14.24
C GLY A 139 -7.55 28.10 -14.18
N GLU A 140 -8.03 27.55 -15.30
CA GLU A 140 -8.19 26.10 -15.52
C GLU A 140 -6.82 25.39 -15.45
N SER A 141 -6.83 24.11 -15.07
CA SER A 141 -5.63 23.26 -15.11
C SER A 141 -4.90 23.42 -16.45
N PRO A 142 -3.57 23.59 -16.45
CA PRO A 142 -2.78 23.78 -17.68
C PRO A 142 -2.91 22.60 -18.64
N PHE A 143 -3.22 21.39 -18.15
CA PHE A 143 -3.51 20.23 -18.99
C PHE A 143 -4.28 19.15 -18.22
N ALA A 144 -4.92 18.23 -18.94
CA ALA A 144 -5.53 17.06 -18.34
C ALA A 144 -4.47 16.00 -17.99
N TYR A 145 -4.38 15.60 -16.71
CA TYR A 145 -3.46 14.55 -16.26
C TYR A 145 -3.59 13.24 -17.07
N ALA A 146 -4.81 12.88 -17.48
CA ALA A 146 -5.06 11.69 -18.29
C ALA A 146 -4.36 11.71 -19.66
N ASP A 147 -4.17 12.90 -20.25
CA ASP A 147 -3.44 13.05 -21.52
C ASP A 147 -1.94 12.89 -21.29
N LEU A 148 -1.38 13.49 -20.22
CA LEU A 148 0.01 13.26 -19.82
C LEU A 148 0.29 11.78 -19.55
N LYS A 149 -0.58 11.08 -18.83
CA LYS A 149 -0.47 9.64 -18.58
C LYS A 149 -0.45 8.84 -19.88
N ARG A 150 -1.29 9.19 -20.85
CA ARG A 150 -1.33 8.55 -22.17
C ARG A 150 -0.03 8.77 -22.96
N LEU A 151 0.48 10.00 -23.00
CA LEU A 151 1.73 10.35 -23.66
C LEU A 151 2.93 9.63 -23.02
N THR A 152 2.96 9.58 -21.69
CA THR A 152 3.97 8.84 -20.91
C THR A 152 3.91 7.35 -21.21
N ALA A 153 2.71 6.76 -21.29
CA ALA A 153 2.54 5.34 -21.63
C ALA A 153 3.04 5.00 -23.04
N ALA A 154 2.94 5.95 -23.98
CA ALA A 154 3.47 5.85 -25.34
C ALA A 154 4.99 6.07 -25.41
N GLY A 155 5.67 6.39 -24.30
CA GLY A 155 7.13 6.53 -24.24
C GLY A 155 7.67 7.90 -24.65
N ASN A 156 6.80 8.93 -24.71
CA ASN A 156 7.23 10.29 -25.01
C ASN A 156 8.11 10.84 -23.87
N SER A 157 9.10 11.64 -24.23
CA SER A 157 9.91 12.44 -23.31
C SER A 157 9.11 13.61 -22.72
N ILE A 158 9.65 14.24 -21.67
CA ILE A 158 9.03 15.42 -21.03
C ILE A 158 8.82 16.55 -22.04
N VAL A 159 9.81 16.78 -22.93
CA VAL A 159 9.74 17.84 -23.95
C VAL A 159 8.64 17.54 -24.97
N GLU A 160 8.57 16.31 -25.48
CA GLU A 160 7.50 15.91 -26.42
C GLU A 160 6.11 15.98 -25.77
N CYS A 161 6.01 15.64 -24.48
CA CYS A 161 4.76 15.79 -23.73
C CYS A 161 4.38 17.27 -23.57
N ALA A 162 5.34 18.14 -23.26
CA ALA A 162 5.11 19.57 -23.10
C ALA A 162 4.65 20.23 -24.41
N GLU A 163 5.27 19.87 -25.53
CA GLU A 163 4.85 20.31 -26.87
C GLU A 163 3.44 19.82 -27.20
N ALA A 164 3.11 18.55 -26.91
CA ALA A 164 1.79 17.98 -27.19
C ALA A 164 0.67 18.57 -26.31
N LEU A 165 1.01 19.00 -25.08
CA LEU A 165 0.09 19.58 -24.12
C LEU A 165 0.06 21.11 -24.14
N ASP A 166 0.85 21.74 -25.01
CA ASP A 166 1.00 23.21 -25.12
C ASP A 166 1.31 23.87 -23.77
N THR A 167 2.24 23.29 -23.01
CA THR A 167 2.60 23.74 -21.66
C THR A 167 4.11 23.76 -21.44
N ALA A 168 4.56 24.33 -20.33
CA ALA A 168 5.99 24.42 -20.00
C ALA A 168 6.56 23.02 -19.63
N PRO A 169 7.79 22.67 -20.05
CA PRO A 169 8.43 21.42 -19.65
C PRO A 169 8.52 21.21 -18.14
N ASP A 170 8.73 22.27 -17.36
CA ASP A 170 8.80 22.19 -15.90
C ASP A 170 7.45 21.81 -15.27
N ALA A 171 6.35 22.29 -15.85
CA ALA A 171 4.99 21.89 -15.47
C ALA A 171 4.79 20.39 -15.67
N VAL A 172 5.18 19.89 -16.86
CA VAL A 172 5.09 18.47 -17.17
C VAL A 172 6.00 17.63 -16.28
N ALA A 173 7.23 18.09 -16.03
CA ALA A 173 8.24 17.35 -15.27
C ALA A 173 7.74 16.99 -13.86
N ARG A 174 7.03 17.92 -13.18
CA ARG A 174 6.42 17.71 -11.87
C ARG A 174 5.48 16.50 -11.85
N TYR A 175 4.62 16.38 -12.87
CA TYR A 175 3.63 15.31 -12.95
C TYR A 175 4.13 14.07 -13.71
N ALA A 176 5.24 14.16 -14.44
CA ALA A 176 5.81 13.06 -15.21
C ALA A 176 6.30 11.92 -14.31
N ALA A 177 6.77 12.20 -13.09
CA ALA A 177 7.10 11.16 -12.11
C ALA A 177 5.83 10.36 -11.74
N VAL A 178 4.76 11.06 -11.38
CA VAL A 178 3.46 10.47 -11.04
C VAL A 178 2.90 9.63 -12.19
N ALA A 179 2.92 10.18 -13.42
CA ALA A 179 2.45 9.47 -14.62
C ALA A 179 3.27 8.21 -14.91
N ARG A 180 4.59 8.25 -14.74
CA ARG A 180 5.46 7.07 -14.92
C ARG A 180 5.14 5.99 -13.89
N THR A 181 4.98 6.37 -12.63
CA THR A 181 4.57 5.45 -11.56
C THR A 181 3.20 4.83 -11.85
N ASP A 182 2.21 5.62 -12.25
CA ASP A 182 0.88 5.14 -12.60
C ASP A 182 0.92 4.11 -13.75
N VAL A 183 1.73 4.38 -14.79
CA VAL A 183 1.94 3.44 -15.90
C VAL A 183 2.63 2.17 -15.44
N ALA A 184 3.66 2.28 -14.58
CA ALA A 184 4.37 1.13 -14.02
C ALA A 184 3.47 0.26 -13.15
N SER A 185 2.63 0.88 -12.31
CA SER A 185 1.65 0.21 -11.47
C SER A 185 0.61 -0.53 -12.31
N THR A 186 0.00 0.13 -13.29
CA THR A 186 -0.97 -0.51 -14.19
C THR A 186 -0.36 -1.68 -14.97
N ARG A 187 0.90 -1.56 -15.43
CA ARG A 187 1.62 -2.67 -16.09
C ARG A 187 1.89 -3.85 -15.16
N ALA A 188 1.98 -3.60 -13.85
CA ALA A 188 2.07 -4.63 -12.83
C ALA A 188 0.68 -5.14 -12.39
N ASN A 189 -0.40 -4.74 -13.06
CA ASN A 189 -1.79 -5.00 -12.66
C ASN A 189 -2.10 -4.50 -11.24
N ASP A 190 -1.48 -3.41 -10.81
CA ASP A 190 -1.63 -2.81 -9.48
C ASP A 190 -1.32 -3.75 -8.28
N ARG A 191 -0.70 -4.91 -8.55
CA ARG A 191 -0.45 -5.99 -7.58
C ARG A 191 0.26 -5.57 -6.29
N PHE A 192 1.15 -4.57 -6.37
CA PHE A 192 1.92 -4.10 -5.22
C PHE A 192 1.08 -3.20 -4.33
N ARG A 193 0.30 -2.30 -4.94
CA ARG A 193 -0.67 -1.47 -4.23
C ARG A 193 -1.72 -2.35 -3.55
N ASP A 194 -2.19 -3.39 -4.23
CA ASP A 194 -3.15 -4.33 -3.68
C ASP A 194 -2.53 -5.14 -2.53
N ALA A 195 -1.30 -5.65 -2.69
CA ALA A 195 -0.59 -6.32 -1.60
C ALA A 195 -0.40 -5.44 -0.36
N PHE A 196 -0.02 -4.16 -0.51
CA PHE A 196 0.05 -3.25 0.63
C PHE A 196 -1.33 -3.04 1.28
N ARG A 197 -2.40 -2.95 0.49
CA ARG A 197 -3.76 -2.82 1.03
C ARG A 197 -4.15 -4.05 1.85
N ASP A 198 -3.90 -5.23 1.33
CA ASP A 198 -4.21 -6.51 2.00
C ASP A 198 -3.38 -6.71 3.28
N LEU A 199 -2.16 -6.14 3.31
CA LEU A 199 -1.30 -6.17 4.49
C LEU A 199 -1.72 -5.14 5.55
N LEU A 200 -1.96 -3.90 5.15
CA LEU A 200 -2.07 -2.76 6.08
C LEU A 200 -3.52 -2.40 6.43
N THR A 201 -4.45 -2.48 5.48
CA THR A 201 -5.87 -2.12 5.75
C THR A 201 -6.61 -3.22 6.50
N ASP A 202 -6.28 -4.48 6.26
CA ASP A 202 -6.86 -5.59 7.02
C ASP A 202 -6.27 -5.66 8.45
N ALA A 203 -5.01 -5.27 8.63
CA ALA A 203 -4.37 -5.17 9.95
C ALA A 203 -4.99 -4.06 10.81
N ASP A 204 -5.37 -2.91 10.23
CA ASP A 204 -6.07 -1.85 10.96
C ASP A 204 -7.44 -2.30 11.49
N ILE A 205 -8.17 -3.11 10.71
CA ILE A 205 -9.47 -3.67 11.12
C ILE A 205 -9.27 -4.64 12.30
N GLU A 206 -8.25 -5.51 12.24
CA GLU A 206 -7.93 -6.47 13.29
C GLU A 206 -7.41 -5.79 14.57
N GLY A 207 -6.52 -4.79 14.45
CA GLY A 207 -6.00 -4.02 15.57
C GLY A 207 -7.08 -3.21 16.30
N SER A 208 -8.01 -2.59 15.56
CA SER A 208 -9.19 -1.92 16.14
C SER A 208 -10.09 -2.90 16.88
N LEU A 209 -10.37 -4.08 16.30
CA LEU A 209 -11.20 -5.12 16.93
C LEU A 209 -10.54 -5.71 18.19
N ALA A 210 -9.21 -5.90 18.18
CA ALA A 210 -8.47 -6.40 19.33
C ALA A 210 -8.39 -5.37 20.47
N SER A 211 -8.26 -4.08 20.14
CA SER A 211 -8.31 -2.99 21.13
C SER A 211 -9.69 -2.88 21.78
N ASP A 212 -10.76 -2.86 20.96
CA ASP A 212 -12.14 -2.77 21.47
C ASP A 212 -12.52 -4.00 22.31
N ALA A 213 -12.09 -5.20 21.93
CA ALA A 213 -12.32 -6.42 22.70
C ALA A 213 -11.59 -6.43 24.06
N ARG A 214 -10.39 -5.84 24.15
CA ARG A 214 -9.67 -5.67 25.43
C ARG A 214 -10.34 -4.62 26.32
N GLU A 215 -10.93 -3.57 25.74
CA GLU A 215 -11.59 -2.50 26.51
C GLU A 215 -12.99 -2.89 27.03
N ASP A 216 -13.75 -3.69 26.28
CA ASP A 216 -15.09 -4.16 26.68
C ASP A 216 -15.00 -5.34 27.67
N GLY A 217 -14.09 -6.28 27.43
CA GLY A 217 -13.89 -7.45 28.30
C GLY A 217 -13.36 -7.13 29.71
N LEU A 218 -12.69 -5.98 29.89
CA LEU A 218 -12.21 -5.52 31.21
C LEU A 218 -13.27 -4.73 32.00
N ARG A 219 -14.27 -4.13 31.33
CA ARG A 219 -15.39 -3.44 32.01
C ARG A 219 -16.43 -4.44 32.52
N GLU A 220 -16.79 -5.46 31.73
CA GLU A 220 -17.82 -6.44 32.13
C GLU A 220 -17.38 -7.33 33.31
N ALA A 221 -16.07 -7.62 33.45
CA ALA A 221 -15.57 -8.49 34.52
C ALA A 221 -15.43 -7.81 35.91
N THR A 222 -15.61 -6.48 35.99
CA THR A 222 -15.46 -5.73 37.26
C THR A 222 -16.77 -5.21 37.83
N GLU A 223 -17.88 -5.26 37.10
CA GLU A 223 -19.17 -4.74 37.57
C GLU A 223 -19.96 -5.75 38.43
N ASP A 224 -19.62 -7.05 38.42
CA ASP A 224 -20.40 -8.11 39.10
C ASP A 224 -19.81 -8.59 40.46
N ILE A 225 -18.88 -7.86 41.07
CA ILE A 225 -18.28 -8.19 42.38
C ILE A 225 -18.80 -7.34 43.56
N GLU A 226 -19.58 -6.28 43.31
CA GLU A 226 -20.18 -5.46 44.37
C GLU A 226 -21.70 -5.62 44.47
N THR A 227 -22.20 -6.79 44.88
CA THR A 227 -23.51 -6.84 45.56
C THR A 227 -23.61 -7.95 46.60
N ASP A 228 -24.12 -7.56 47.77
CA ASP A 228 -24.55 -8.37 48.93
C ASP A 228 -23.51 -8.89 49.93
N VAL A 229 -23.05 -8.00 50.81
CA VAL A 229 -22.93 -8.33 52.24
C VAL A 229 -23.47 -7.17 53.10
N SER A 230 -24.77 -7.20 53.38
CA SER A 230 -25.33 -6.50 54.53
C SER A 230 -25.20 -7.39 55.77
N LEU A 231 -24.53 -6.89 56.82
CA LEU A 231 -24.34 -7.52 58.12
C LEU A 231 -25.13 -6.75 59.18
#